data_AF-A0AAP4R5R5-F1
#
_entry.id   AF-A0AAP4R5R5-F1
#
_cell.length_a   1.000
_cell.length_b   1.000
_cell.length_c   1.000
_cell.angle_alpha   90.00
_cell.angle_beta   90.00
_cell.angle_gamma   90.00
#
_symmetry.space_group_name_H-M   'P 1'
#
loop_
_entity.id
_entity.type
_entity.pdbx_description
1 polymer ?
#
loop_
_entity_poly.entity_id
_entity_poly.type
_entity_poly.pdbx_seq_one_letter_code
_entity_poly.pdbx_strand_id
1 'polypeptide(L)'
;MLRFPEYRQASQERKETRLSKIESVLHETRQFAPPAALEQAATISGMPAYRALAAEAENDYEGFWARLAREGLAWHKPFTTVLDESNPPFYKW
;
A
#
# COMPACT_ATOMS: atom_id res chain seq x y z
N MET A 1 1.94 -29.21 59.27
CA MET A 1 1.41 -29.28 57.88
C MET A 1 0.95 -27.88 57.50
N LEU A 2 1.82 -27.10 56.84
CA LEU A 2 1.59 -25.68 56.57
C LEU A 2 0.71 -25.51 55.32
N ARG A 3 -0.38 -24.75 55.46
CA ARG A 3 -1.31 -24.40 54.39
C ARG A 3 -1.01 -22.96 53.95
N PHE A 4 -0.39 -22.80 52.78
CA PHE A 4 -0.40 -21.53 52.03
C PHE A 4 -1.63 -21.52 51.11
N PRO A 5 -2.36 -20.39 51.00
CA PRO A 5 -2.37 -19.72 49.69
C PRO A 5 -2.64 -18.20 49.75
N GLU A 6 -1.64 -17.39 49.39
CA GLU A 6 -1.79 -15.95 49.08
C GLU A 6 -1.38 -15.71 47.61
N TYR A 7 -1.95 -16.48 46.68
CA TYR A 7 -1.59 -16.40 45.24
C TYR A 7 -2.65 -15.70 44.38
N ARG A 8 -3.81 -15.31 44.95
CA ARG A 8 -4.93 -14.77 44.17
C ARG A 8 -4.94 -13.24 44.05
N GLN A 9 -4.30 -12.50 44.96
CA GLN A 9 -4.36 -11.03 44.97
C GLN A 9 -3.30 -10.38 44.06
N ALA A 10 -2.06 -10.89 44.04
CA ALA A 10 -0.97 -10.31 43.25
C ALA A 10 -1.15 -10.38 41.71
N SER A 11 -2.04 -11.26 41.22
CA SER A 11 -2.34 -11.39 39.79
C SER A 11 -3.33 -10.36 39.28
N GLN A 12 -4.12 -9.73 40.16
CA GLN A 12 -5.11 -8.71 39.78
C GLN A 12 -4.48 -7.31 39.74
N GLU A 13 -3.62 -6.96 40.69
CA GLU A 13 -2.93 -5.65 40.71
C GLU A 13 -2.01 -5.41 39.50
N ARG A 14 -1.38 -6.47 38.97
CA ARG A 14 -0.52 -6.35 37.77
C ARG A 14 -1.31 -6.10 36.48
N LYS A 15 -2.59 -6.50 36.44
CA LYS A 15 -3.46 -6.23 35.28
C LYS A 15 -3.98 -4.80 35.29
N GLU A 16 -4.33 -4.26 36.45
CA GLU A 16 -4.80 -2.89 36.61
C GLU A 16 -3.73 -1.87 36.21
N THR A 17 -2.46 -2.12 36.60
CA THR A 17 -1.34 -1.18 36.38
C THR A 17 -0.93 -1.07 34.90
N ARG A 18 -1.27 -2.04 34.04
CA ARG A 18 -0.89 -2.02 32.62
C ARG A 18 -1.87 -1.25 31.73
N LEU A 19 -3.10 -1.03 32.19
CA LEU A 19 -4.15 -0.34 31.42
C LEU A 19 -4.05 1.19 31.46
N SER A 20 -3.23 1.75 32.36
CA SER A 20 -3.09 3.20 32.56
C SER A 20 -1.79 3.80 32.00
N LYS A 21 -1.05 3.07 31.16
CA LYS A 21 0.04 3.67 30.39
C LYS A 21 -0.58 4.48 29.26
N ILE A 22 -0.82 5.77 29.53
CA ILE A 22 -1.36 6.74 28.57
C ILE A 22 -0.41 6.81 27.36
N GLU A 23 -0.79 6.16 26.26
CA GLU A 23 -0.15 6.37 24.96
C GLU A 23 -0.85 7.54 24.28
N SER A 24 -0.44 8.76 24.65
CA SER A 24 -0.80 9.96 23.90
C SER A 24 0.07 10.01 22.64
N VAL A 25 -0.44 9.43 21.55
CA VAL A 25 0.18 9.54 20.23
C VAL A 25 -0.42 10.76 19.53
N LEU A 26 0.42 11.76 19.22
CA LEU A 26 0.02 12.90 18.40
C LEU A 26 -0.37 12.41 17.00
N HIS A 27 -1.61 12.67 16.60
CA HIS A 27 -2.10 12.39 15.25
C HIS A 27 -1.86 13.62 14.37
N GLU A 28 -0.77 13.58 13.61
CA GLU A 28 -0.39 14.61 12.66
C GLU A 28 -1.14 14.43 11.33
N THR A 29 -2.01 15.37 10.95
CA THR A 29 -2.82 15.32 9.72
C THR A 29 -2.41 16.33 8.66
N ARG A 30 -1.29 17.05 8.87
CA ARG A 30 -0.81 18.08 7.94
C ARG A 30 -0.50 17.47 6.57
N GLN A 31 -1.04 18.08 5.52
CA GLN A 31 -0.76 17.73 4.14
C GLN A 31 0.04 18.87 3.49
N PHE A 32 1.06 18.51 2.73
CA PHE A 32 1.92 19.46 2.01
C PHE A 32 1.80 19.17 0.53
N ALA A 33 1.04 20.02 -0.19
CA ALA A 33 0.93 19.91 -1.63
C ALA A 33 2.27 20.26 -2.31
N PRO A 34 2.61 19.60 -3.43
CA PRO A 34 3.76 20.01 -4.22
C PRO A 34 3.57 21.45 -4.72
N PRO A 35 4.67 22.23 -4.88
CA PRO A 35 4.59 23.52 -5.54
C PRO A 35 4.02 23.39 -6.96
N ALA A 36 3.19 24.34 -7.41
CA ALA A 36 2.50 24.26 -8.70
C ALA A 36 3.45 24.06 -9.90
N ALA A 37 4.63 24.69 -9.88
CA ALA A 37 5.63 24.51 -10.93
C ALA A 37 6.17 23.06 -10.99
N LEU A 38 6.33 22.41 -9.83
CA LEU A 38 6.76 21.01 -9.76
C LEU A 38 5.64 20.07 -10.21
N GLU A 39 4.40 20.36 -9.85
CA GLU A 39 3.23 19.60 -10.31
C GLU A 39 3.10 19.61 -11.83
N GLN A 40 3.30 20.77 -12.47
CA GLN A 40 3.21 20.90 -13.93
C GLN A 40 4.36 20.20 -14.66
N ALA A 41 5.57 20.20 -14.09
CA ALA A 41 6.75 19.60 -14.70
C ALA A 41 6.90 18.09 -14.44
N ALA A 42 6.08 17.51 -13.55
CA ALA A 42 6.11 16.09 -13.25
C ALA A 42 5.57 15.25 -14.41
N THR A 43 6.09 14.02 -14.56
CA THR A 43 5.57 13.02 -15.53
C THR A 43 4.08 12.78 -15.38
N ILE A 44 3.57 12.86 -14.14
CA ILE A 44 2.14 12.81 -13.83
C ILE A 44 1.77 14.15 -13.21
N SER A 45 1.04 14.96 -13.96
CA SER A 45 0.72 16.34 -13.58
C SER A 45 -0.37 16.40 -12.51
N GLY A 46 0.00 16.06 -11.28
CA GLY A 46 -0.86 16.18 -10.11
C GLY A 46 -1.85 15.04 -9.89
N MET A 47 -2.65 15.20 -8.84
CA MET A 47 -3.61 14.17 -8.42
C MET A 47 -4.71 13.86 -9.44
N PRO A 48 -5.25 14.82 -10.22
CA PRO A 48 -6.22 14.49 -11.26
C PRO A 48 -5.64 13.57 -12.34
N ALA A 49 -4.42 13.84 -12.81
CA ALA A 49 -3.73 13.02 -13.79
C ALA A 49 -3.42 11.62 -13.23
N TYR A 50 -2.95 11.54 -11.98
CA TYR A 50 -2.73 10.27 -11.29
C TYR A 50 -4.01 9.43 -11.19
N ARG A 51 -5.13 10.04 -10.78
CA ARG A 51 -6.42 9.33 -10.66
C ARG A 51 -6.92 8.82 -12.01
N ALA A 52 -6.75 9.59 -13.08
CA ALA A 52 -7.09 9.15 -14.43
C ALA A 52 -6.23 7.95 -14.86
N LEU A 53 -4.92 8.00 -14.61
CA LEU A 53 -4.00 6.91 -14.92
C LEU A 53 -4.32 5.63 -14.11
N ALA A 54 -4.62 5.79 -12.82
CA ALA A 54 -5.02 4.68 -11.96
C ALA A 54 -6.36 4.07 -12.40
N ALA A 55 -7.33 4.90 -12.80
CA ALA A 55 -8.59 4.43 -13.33
C ALA A 55 -8.43 3.69 -14.67
N GLU A 56 -7.51 4.11 -15.55
CA GLU A 56 -7.18 3.37 -16.76
C GLU A 56 -6.68 1.96 -16.40
N ALA A 57 -5.70 1.87 -15.49
CA ALA A 57 -5.13 0.60 -15.06
C ALA A 57 -6.14 -0.31 -14.35
N GLU A 58 -7.07 0.26 -13.58
CA GLU A 58 -8.09 -0.53 -12.87
C GLU A 58 -9.19 -1.05 -13.81
N ASN A 59 -9.53 -0.29 -14.86
CA ASN A 59 -10.54 -0.70 -15.84
C ASN A 59 -9.99 -1.71 -16.86
N ASP A 60 -8.73 -1.57 -17.29
CA ASP A 60 -8.08 -2.45 -18.26
C ASP A 60 -6.58 -2.55 -17.98
N TYR A 61 -6.22 -3.42 -17.04
CA TYR A 61 -4.84 -3.57 -16.59
C TYR A 61 -3.94 -4.18 -17.67
N GLU A 62 -4.46 -5.10 -18.50
CA GLU A 62 -3.71 -5.65 -19.62
C GLU A 62 -3.45 -4.58 -20.69
N GLY A 63 -4.49 -3.86 -21.12
CA GLY A 63 -4.34 -2.78 -22.10
C GLY A 63 -3.38 -1.69 -21.62
N PHE A 64 -3.47 -1.30 -20.35
CA PHE A 64 -2.58 -0.36 -19.70
C PHE A 64 -1.10 -0.80 -19.81
N TRP A 65 -0.78 -2.02 -19.37
CA TRP A 65 0.60 -2.51 -19.43
C TRP A 65 1.08 -2.76 -20.86
N ALA A 66 0.20 -3.24 -21.75
CA ALA A 66 0.54 -3.43 -23.15
C ALA A 66 0.91 -2.12 -23.85
N ARG A 67 0.16 -1.04 -23.57
CA ARG A 67 0.44 0.30 -24.09
C ARG A 67 1.80 0.80 -23.58
N LEU A 68 2.01 0.77 -22.27
CA LEU A 68 3.27 1.21 -21.66
C LEU A 68 4.48 0.40 -22.14
N ALA A 69 4.34 -0.91 -22.29
CA ALA A 69 5.39 -1.77 -22.80
C ALA A 69 5.79 -1.40 -24.24
N ARG A 70 4.81 -1.07 -25.10
CA ARG A 70 5.06 -0.67 -26.49
C ARG A 70 5.65 0.75 -26.61
N GLU A 71 5.27 1.65 -25.71
CA GLU A 71 5.75 3.04 -25.70
C GLU A 71 7.12 3.18 -25.03
N GLY A 72 7.35 2.45 -23.94
CA GLY A 72 8.51 2.62 -23.07
C GLY A 72 9.69 1.69 -23.38
N LEU A 73 9.49 0.62 -24.15
CA LEU A 73 10.53 -0.37 -24.45
C LEU A 73 10.76 -0.51 -25.96
N ALA A 74 12.02 -0.67 -26.34
CA ALA A 74 12.40 -1.00 -27.70
C ALA A 74 12.36 -2.51 -27.92
N TRP A 75 11.43 -2.97 -28.75
CA TRP A 75 11.24 -4.39 -29.02
C TRP A 75 11.96 -4.81 -30.29
N HIS A 76 12.78 -5.87 -30.18
CA HIS A 76 13.28 -6.55 -31.39
C HIS A 76 12.15 -7.31 -32.10
N LYS A 77 11.26 -7.95 -31.34
CA LYS A 77 10.05 -8.60 -31.83
C LYS A 77 8.86 -8.19 -30.94
N PRO A 78 7.77 -7.65 -31.51
CA PRO A 78 6.57 -7.33 -30.73
C PRO A 78 5.94 -8.57 -30.10
N PHE A 79 5.45 -8.44 -28.87
CA PHE A 79 4.65 -9.47 -28.21
C PHE A 79 3.20 -9.49 -28.74
N THR A 80 2.56 -10.65 -28.65
CA THR A 80 1.16 -10.86 -29.06
C THR A 80 0.21 -11.06 -27.89
N THR A 81 0.71 -11.62 -26.79
CA THR A 81 -0.02 -11.86 -25.55
C THR A 81 0.54 -10.92 -24.49
N VAL A 82 -0.34 -10.25 -23.73
CA VAL A 82 0.05 -9.30 -22.69
C VAL A 82 0.26 -10.02 -21.36
N LEU A 83 -0.74 -10.79 -20.93
CA LEU A 83 -0.66 -11.64 -19.76
C LEU A 83 -1.22 -13.02 -20.11
N ASP A 84 -0.43 -14.06 -19.85
CA ASP A 84 -0.87 -15.45 -19.90
C ASP A 84 -1.18 -15.92 -18.48
N GLU A 85 -2.48 -16.02 -18.19
CA GLU A 85 -3.02 -16.53 -16.92
C GLU A 85 -3.47 -18.00 -17.00
N SER A 86 -3.20 -18.70 -18.10
CA SER A 86 -3.74 -20.04 -18.35
C SER A 86 -3.22 -21.12 -17.39
N ASN A 87 -2.11 -20.87 -16.69
CA ASN A 87 -1.47 -21.83 -15.79
C ASN A 87 -1.06 -21.24 -14.44
N PRO A 88 -1.99 -20.86 -13.55
CA PRO A 88 -1.65 -20.37 -12.21
C PRO A 88 -0.90 -21.45 -11.39
N PRO A 89 0.15 -21.11 -10.61
CA PRO A 89 0.66 -19.76 -10.31
C PRO A 89 1.74 -19.25 -11.28
N PHE A 90 1.92 -19.88 -12.45
CA PHE A 90 2.98 -19.58 -13.43
C PHE A 90 2.53 -18.54 -14.49
N TYR A 91 2.15 -17.36 -14.03
CA TYR A 91 1.78 -16.23 -14.88
C TYR A 91 2.95 -15.75 -15.74
N LYS A 92 2.69 -15.30 -16.97
CA LYS A 92 3.71 -14.74 -17.86
C LYS A 92 3.26 -13.42 -18.47
N TRP A 93 4.13 -12.43 -18.40
CA TRP A 93 4.01 -11.14 -19.08
C TRP A 93 4.88 -11.13 -20.35
#